data_AF-A0A928HSD5-F1
#
_entry.id   AF-A0A928HSD5-F1
#
_cell.length_a   1.000
_cell.length_b   1.000
_cell.length_c   1.000
_cell.angle_alpha   90.00
_cell.angle_beta   90.00
_cell.angle_gamma   90.00
#
_symmetry.space_group_name_H-M   'P 1'
#
loop_
_entity.id
_entity.type
_entity.pdbx_description
1 polymer ?
#
loop_
_entity_poly.entity_id
_entity_poly.type
_entity_poly.pdbx_seq_one_letter_code
_entity_poly.pdbx_strand_id
1 'polypeptide(L)'
;MITHDNIWDAIDEIARENNLSPSRMAINCGLDATTFNKSKRCDAFGKSRFPSLRTITKVLNEQQMSMADFGAICDRQSHEATE
;
A
#
# COMPACT_ATOMS: atom_id res chain seq x y z
N MET A 1 -13.66 6.30 7.76
CA MET A 1 -12.53 7.05 8.37
C MET A 1 -11.27 6.33 7.95
N ILE A 2 -10.37 6.98 7.20
CA ILE A 2 -9.21 6.28 6.61
C ILE A 2 -8.28 5.82 7.73
N THR A 3 -8.16 4.52 7.89
CA THR A 3 -7.26 3.88 8.85
C THR A 3 -5.93 3.52 8.21
N HIS A 4 -4.94 3.16 9.03
CA HIS A 4 -3.63 2.71 8.54
C HIS A 4 -3.72 1.41 7.74
N ASP A 5 -4.70 0.56 8.03
CA ASP A 5 -4.90 -0.70 7.33
C ASP A 5 -5.45 -0.45 5.92
N ASN A 6 -6.34 0.53 5.74
CA ASN A 6 -6.85 0.89 4.40
C ASN A 6 -5.75 1.32 3.43
N ILE A 7 -4.67 1.92 3.91
CA ILE A 7 -3.52 2.30 3.06
C ILE A 7 -2.75 1.07 2.61
N TRP A 8 -2.59 0.07 3.49
CA TRP A 8 -1.95 -1.18 3.13
C TRP A 8 -2.81 -1.99 2.17
N ASP A 9 -4.13 -2.00 2.38
CA ASP A 9 -5.06 -2.66 1.47
C ASP A 9 -5.12 -1.96 0.11
N ALA A 10 -5.04 -0.62 0.07
CA ALA A 10 -4.89 0.14 -1.17
C ALA A 10 -3.61 -0.23 -1.93
N ILE A 11 -2.48 -0.43 -1.24
CA ILE A 11 -1.22 -0.87 -1.85
C ILE A 11 -1.36 -2.29 -2.41
N ASP A 12 -2.03 -3.19 -1.69
CA ASP A 12 -2.28 -4.56 -2.15
C ASP A 12 -3.20 -4.59 -3.37
N GLU A 13 -4.22 -3.73 -3.37
CA GLU A 13 -5.15 -3.58 -4.49
C GLU A 13 -4.43 -3.07 -5.74
N ILE A 14 -3.55 -2.06 -5.60
CA ILE A 14 -2.73 -1.58 -6.71
C ILE A 14 -1.85 -2.70 -7.27
N ALA A 15 -1.26 -3.52 -6.40
CA ALA A 15 -0.49 -4.68 -6.85
C ALA A 15 -1.38 -5.68 -7.61
N ARG A 16 -2.58 -5.96 -7.10
CA ARG A 16 -3.57 -6.86 -7.71
C ARG A 16 -4.02 -6.39 -9.09
N GLU A 17 -4.34 -5.11 -9.23
CA GLU A 17 -4.76 -4.49 -10.50
C GLU A 17 -3.64 -4.57 -11.57
N ASN A 18 -2.38 -4.48 -11.14
CA ASN A 18 -1.23 -4.61 -12.03
C ASN A 18 -0.78 -6.06 -12.25
N ASN A 19 -1.53 -7.05 -11.76
CA ASN A 19 -1.17 -8.49 -11.81
C ASN A 19 0.20 -8.80 -11.19
N LEU A 20 0.59 -8.03 -10.16
CA LEU A 20 1.85 -8.17 -9.43
C LEU A 20 1.59 -8.70 -8.01
N SER A 21 2.53 -9.48 -7.48
CA SER A 21 2.56 -9.75 -6.05
C SER A 21 3.15 -8.55 -5.29
N PRO A 22 2.78 -8.33 -4.02
CA PRO A 22 3.35 -7.24 -3.21
C PRO A 22 4.88 -7.27 -3.18
N SER A 23 5.49 -8.45 -3.10
CA SER A 23 6.95 -8.58 -3.14
C SER A 23 7.55 -8.21 -4.49
N ARG A 24 6.90 -8.57 -5.60
CA ARG A 24 7.33 -8.17 -6.96
C ARG A 24 7.21 -6.66 -7.16
N MET A 25 6.11 -6.07 -6.69
CA MET A 25 5.92 -4.63 -6.72
C MET A 25 6.99 -3.89 -5.92
N ALA A 26 7.35 -4.40 -4.73
CA ALA A 26 8.43 -3.82 -3.93
C ALA A 26 9.78 -3.85 -4.68
N ILE A 27 10.10 -4.96 -5.34
CA ILE A 27 11.31 -5.09 -6.15
C ILE A 27 11.30 -4.08 -7.31
N ASN A 28 10.19 -3.95 -8.03
CA ASN A 28 10.07 -2.98 -9.14
C ASN A 28 10.25 -1.53 -8.64
N CYS A 29 9.75 -1.22 -7.45
CA CYS A 29 9.94 0.10 -6.81
C CYS A 29 11.36 0.34 -6.25
N GLY A 30 12.29 -0.61 -6.41
CA GLY A 30 13.62 -0.54 -5.82
C GLY A 30 13.57 -0.53 -4.29
N LEU A 31 12.67 -1.32 -3.71
CA LEU A 31 12.51 -1.56 -2.28
C LEU A 31 12.86 -3.03 -1.96
N ASP A 32 13.06 -3.32 -0.68
CA ASP A 32 13.22 -4.69 -0.23
C ASP A 32 11.94 -5.50 -0.50
N ALA A 33 12.08 -6.73 -0.99
CA ALA A 33 10.95 -7.59 -1.36
C ALA A 33 9.95 -7.87 -0.22
N THR A 34 10.37 -7.66 1.03
CA THR A 34 9.52 -7.84 2.22
C THR A 34 8.85 -6.55 2.69
N THR A 35 9.12 -5.41 2.05
CA THR A 35 8.62 -4.09 2.46
C THR A 35 7.10 -4.04 2.55
N PHE A 36 6.40 -4.72 1.64
CA PHE A 36 4.94 -4.74 1.60
C PHE A 36 4.32 -5.97 2.27
N ASN A 37 5.13 -6.86 2.86
CA ASN A 37 4.61 -8.08 3.50
C ASN A 37 3.85 -7.75 4.79
N LYS A 38 2.74 -8.47 5.05
CA LYS A 38 1.90 -8.27 6.25
C LYS A 38 2.69 -8.29 7.56
N SER A 39 3.70 -9.15 7.68
CA SER A 39 4.57 -9.25 8.87
C SER A 39 5.40 -8.00 9.16
N LYS A 40 5.57 -7.10 8.18
CA LYS A 40 6.29 -5.82 8.34
C LYS A 40 5.35 -4.62 8.55
N ARG A 41 4.04 -4.82 8.42
CA ARG A 41 3.00 -3.78 8.59
C ARG A 41 2.71 -3.48 10.07
N CYS A 42 3.03 -4.39 10.96
CA CYS A 42 2.95 -4.20 12.41
C CYS A 42 4.35 -4.16 13.02
N ASP A 43 4.57 -3.26 13.96
CA ASP A 43 5.80 -3.24 14.74
C ASP A 43 5.80 -4.34 15.81
N ALA A 44 6.97 -4.64 16.41
CA ALA A 44 7.11 -5.68 17.44
C ALA A 44 6.19 -5.48 18.67
N PHE A 45 5.71 -4.25 18.89
CA PHE A 45 4.77 -3.89 19.95
C PHE A 45 3.29 -3.88 19.50
N GLY A 46 2.97 -4.40 18.31
CA GLY A 46 1.61 -4.48 17.78
C GLY A 46 1.05 -3.16 17.22
N LYS A 47 1.88 -2.13 17.09
CA LYS A 47 1.46 -0.84 16.51
C LYS A 47 1.50 -0.92 14.98
N SER A 48 0.40 -0.54 14.32
CA SER A 48 0.37 -0.42 12.86
C SER A 48 1.42 0.59 12.40
N ARG A 49 2.30 0.14 11.50
CA ARG A 49 3.38 0.94 10.92
C ARG A 49 2.83 1.64 9.69
N PHE A 50 2.94 2.97 9.68
CA PHE A 50 2.62 3.75 8.49
C PHE A 50 3.76 3.65 7.46
N PRO A 51 3.49 3.36 6.19
CA PRO A 51 4.51 3.42 5.15
C PRO A 51 5.01 4.86 4.99
N SER A 52 6.31 5.04 4.78
CA SER A 52 6.84 6.39 4.58
C SER A 52 6.25 7.03 3.31
N LEU A 53 6.05 8.35 3.31
CA LEU A 53 5.61 9.07 2.11
C LEU A 53 6.52 8.77 0.91
N ARG A 54 7.83 8.66 1.14
CA ARG A 54 8.81 8.27 0.13
C ARG A 54 8.50 6.90 -0.49
N THR A 55 8.08 5.93 0.31
CA THR A 55 7.69 4.59 -0.15
C THR A 55 6.44 4.68 -1.02
N ILE A 56 5.43 5.44 -0.59
CA ILE A 56 4.18 5.64 -1.34
C ILE A 56 4.50 6.30 -2.69
N THR A 57 5.25 7.40 -2.71
CA THR A 57 5.62 8.11 -3.94
C THR A 57 6.37 7.20 -4.94
N LYS A 58 7.22 6.30 -4.46
CA LYS A 58 7.89 5.32 -5.34
C LYS A 58 6.90 4.39 -6.03
N VAL A 59 5.93 3.85 -5.29
CA VAL A 59 4.87 3.01 -5.85
C VAL A 59 4.07 3.78 -6.89
N LEU A 60 3.65 5.00 -6.57
CA LEU A 60 2.89 5.83 -7.49
C LEU A 60 3.64 6.14 -8.79
N ASN A 61 4.93 6.46 -8.68
CA ASN A 61 5.76 6.71 -9.86
C ASN A 61 5.92 5.45 -10.73
N GLU A 62 6.16 4.28 -10.11
CA GLU A 62 6.34 3.02 -10.84
C GLU A 62 5.05 2.56 -11.52
N GLN A 63 3.90 2.76 -10.87
CA GLN A 63 2.59 2.41 -11.41
C GLN A 63 1.98 3.52 -12.28
N GLN A 64 2.70 4.63 -12.50
CA GLN A 64 2.24 5.81 -13.24
C GLN A 64 0.89 6.36 -12.74
N MET A 65 0.69 6.33 -11.42
CA MET A 65 -0.53 6.78 -10.75
C MET A 65 -0.33 8.14 -10.09
N SER A 66 -1.37 8.94 -10.04
CA SER A 66 -1.35 10.19 -9.29
C SER A 66 -1.69 9.97 -7.81
N MET A 67 -1.34 10.94 -6.97
CA MET A 67 -1.74 10.94 -5.56
C MET A 67 -3.27 10.99 -5.39
N ALA A 68 -3.98 11.57 -6.36
CA ALA A 68 -5.45 11.61 -6.37
C ALA A 68 -6.06 10.23 -6.61
N ASP A 69 -5.49 9.46 -7.56
CA ASP A 69 -5.93 8.08 -7.83
C ASP A 69 -5.74 7.20 -6.61
N PHE A 70 -4.58 7.32 -5.95
CA PHE A 70 -4.33 6.62 -4.70
C PHE A 70 -5.32 7.01 -3.59
N GLY A 71 -5.63 8.30 -3.48
CA GLY A 71 -6.64 8.79 -2.54
C GLY A 71 -8.01 8.18 -2.78
N ALA A 72 -8.44 8.06 -4.04
CA ALA A 72 -9.70 7.43 -4.42
C ALA A 72 -9.74 5.93 -4.05
N ILE A 73 -8.61 5.22 -4.21
CA ILE A 73 -8.49 3.81 -3.80
C ILE A 73 -8.59 3.70 -2.27
N CYS A 74 -7.85 4.52 -1.53
CA CYS A 74 -7.94 4.54 -0.06
C CYS A 74 -9.35 4.84 0.45
N ASP A 75 -10.07 5.75 -0.22
CA ASP A 75 -11.45 6.08 0.12
C ASP A 75 -12.39 4.89 -0.12
N ARG A 76 -12.26 4.21 -1.26
CA ARG A 76 -13.00 2.98 -1.57
C ARG A 76 -12.76 1.88 -0.53
N GLN A 77 -11.50 1.67 -0.13
CA GLN A 77 -11.15 0.71 0.92
C GLN A 77 -11.73 1.08 2.29
N SER A 78 -11.90 2.38 2.59
CA SER A 78 -12.61 2.82 3.80
C SER A 78 -14.10 2.51 3.76
N HIS A 79 -14.73 2.47 2.59
CA HIS A 79 -16.15 2.17 2.45
C HIS A 79 -16.42 0.66 2.48
N GLU A 80 -15.58 -0.14 1.80
CA GLU A 80 -15.65 -1.61 1.81
C GLU A 80 -15.51 -2.22 3.22
N ALA A 81 -14.75 -1.58 4.12
CA ALA A 81 -14.59 -2.04 5.50
C ALA A 81 -15.81 -1.78 6.42
N THR A 82 -16.82 -1.04 5.93
CA THR A 82 -18.01 -0.65 6.71
C THR A 82 -19.26 -1.47 6.33
N GLU A 83 -19.18 -2.32 5.29
CA GLU A 83 -20.23 -3.24 4.85
C GLU A 83 -20.03 -4.67 5.40
#